data_AF-A0A0R2P713-F1
#
_entry.id   AF-A0A0R2P713-F1
#
_cell.length_a   1.000
_cell.length_b   1.000
_cell.length_c   1.000
_cell.angle_alpha   90.00
_cell.angle_beta   90.00
_cell.angle_gamma   90.00
#
_symmetry.space_group_name_H-M   'P 1'
#
loop_
_entity.id
_entity.type
_entity.pdbx_description
1 polymer ?
#
loop_
_entity_poly.entity_id
_entity_poly.type
_entity_poly.pdbx_seq_one_letter_code
_entity_poly.pdbx_strand_id
1 'polypeptide(L)'
;MDMMLEEELIDLMTFCLQNPDSSDVSDNHARIIAIGGEIYADGGSDALENFSFVLKNRITQEIEKDPSPLLSLWHGLADDWPR
;
A
#
# COMPACT_ATOMS: atom_id res chain seq x y z
N MET A 1 5.65 12.30 -7.99
CA MET A 1 5.93 11.01 -7.34
C MET A 1 6.51 10.04 -8.36
N ASP A 2 7.47 9.22 -7.94
CA ASP A 2 8.27 8.38 -8.83
C ASP A 2 7.44 7.19 -9.31
N MET A 3 7.28 6.99 -10.62
CA MET A 3 6.51 5.88 -11.21
C MET A 3 7.01 4.52 -10.67
N MET A 4 8.28 4.44 -10.29
CA MET A 4 8.89 3.25 -9.69
C MET A 4 8.28 2.88 -8.33
N LEU A 5 7.88 3.84 -7.50
CA LEU A 5 7.32 3.57 -6.16
C LEU A 5 5.89 3.02 -6.25
N GLU A 6 5.09 3.52 -7.21
CA GLU A 6 3.74 3.02 -7.43
C GLU A 6 3.75 1.55 -7.88
N GLU A 7 4.58 1.21 -8.87
CA GLU A 7 4.72 -0.17 -9.34
C GLU A 7 5.29 -1.09 -8.24
N GLU A 8 6.27 -0.62 -7.45
CA GLU A 8 6.79 -1.39 -6.30
C GLU A 8 5.68 -1.71 -5.30
N LEU A 9 4.82 -0.74 -4.96
CA LEU A 9 3.68 -0.97 -4.06
C LEU A 9 2.68 -1.98 -4.62
N ILE A 10 2.37 -1.90 -5.91
CA ILE A 10 1.45 -2.82 -6.57
C ILE A 10 2.00 -4.24 -6.54
N ASP A 11 3.29 -4.41 -6.85
CA ASP A 11 3.96 -5.72 -6.82
C ASP A 11 3.95 -6.31 -5.40
N LEU A 12 4.34 -5.52 -4.39
CA LEU A 12 4.37 -5.94 -2.99
C LEU A 12 2.98 -6.37 -2.50
N MET A 13 1.96 -5.54 -2.77
CA MET A 13 0.60 -5.81 -2.31
C MET A 13 -0.01 -7.00 -3.05
N THR A 14 0.20 -7.10 -4.35
CA THR A 14 -0.23 -8.24 -5.17
C THR A 14 0.41 -9.53 -4.66
N PHE A 15 1.72 -9.52 -4.38
CA PHE A 15 2.42 -10.68 -3.83
C PHE A 15 1.80 -11.13 -2.50
N CYS A 16 1.60 -10.19 -1.56
CA CYS A 16 1.05 -10.51 -0.24
C CYS A 16 -0.38 -11.06 -0.33
N LEU A 17 -1.21 -10.50 -1.22
CA LEU A 17 -2.58 -10.97 -1.44
C LEU A 17 -2.62 -12.35 -2.11
N GLN A 18 -1.68 -12.65 -3.00
CA GLN A 18 -1.62 -13.93 -3.72
C GLN A 18 -0.95 -15.04 -2.89
N ASN A 19 -0.04 -14.69 -1.99
CA ASN A 19 0.77 -15.64 -1.23
C ASN A 19 0.72 -15.35 0.29
N PRO A 20 -0.47 -15.41 0.92
CA PRO A 20 -0.64 -14.98 2.32
C PRO A 20 0.16 -15.82 3.34
N ASP A 21 0.53 -17.06 2.99
CA ASP A 21 1.31 -17.97 3.85
C ASP A 21 2.82 -17.92 3.57
N SER A 22 3.29 -17.02 2.68
CA SER A 22 4.71 -16.88 2.39
C SER A 22 5.47 -16.32 3.59
N SER A 23 6.71 -16.78 3.79
CA SER A 23 7.63 -16.22 4.78
C SER A 23 7.92 -14.74 4.56
N ASP A 24 7.79 -14.27 3.32
CA ASP A 24 8.21 -12.94 2.89
C ASP A 24 7.13 -11.88 3.14
N VAL A 25 5.90 -12.30 3.52
CA VAL A 25 4.77 -11.39 3.80
C VAL A 25 5.12 -10.38 4.88
N SER A 26 5.81 -10.82 5.94
CA SER A 26 6.20 -9.93 7.04
C SER A 26 7.16 -8.82 6.58
N ASP A 27 8.15 -9.17 5.75
CA ASP A 27 9.14 -8.22 5.23
C ASP A 27 8.49 -7.27 4.21
N ASN A 28 7.59 -7.78 3.37
CA ASN A 28 6.82 -6.97 2.44
C ASN A 28 5.88 -6.00 3.15
N HIS A 29 5.23 -6.39 4.25
CA HIS A 29 4.45 -5.47 5.08
C HIS A 29 5.30 -4.33 5.63
N ALA A 30 6.52 -4.62 6.11
CA ALA A 30 7.44 -3.60 6.57
C ALA A 30 7.81 -2.62 5.45
N ARG A 31 8.04 -3.11 4.23
CA ARG A 31 8.32 -2.26 3.07
C ARG A 31 7.11 -1.42 2.65
N ILE A 32 5.89 -1.99 2.65
CA ILE A 32 4.64 -1.26 2.39
C ILE A 32 4.46 -0.10 3.38
N ILE A 33 4.74 -0.32 4.67
CA ILE A 33 4.68 0.72 5.70
C ILE A 33 5.74 1.81 5.44
N ALA A 34 6.98 1.42 5.12
CA ALA A 34 8.05 2.35 4.83
C ALA A 34 7.73 3.27 3.65
N ILE A 35 7.24 2.70 2.54
CA ILE A 35 6.82 3.48 1.37
C ILE A 35 5.64 4.39 1.71
N GLY A 36 4.65 3.91 2.47
CA GLY A 36 3.56 4.76 2.96
C GLY A 36 4.08 5.97 3.75
N GLY A 37 5.10 5.77 4.59
CA GLY A 37 5.77 6.86 5.31
C GLY A 37 6.48 7.85 4.38
N GLU A 38 7.13 7.37 3.32
CA GLU A 38 7.76 8.23 2.30
C GLU A 38 6.71 9.07 1.55
N ILE A 39 5.58 8.48 1.17
CA ILE A 39 4.44 9.17 0.52
C ILE A 39 3.86 10.23 1.45
N TYR A 40 3.65 9.88 2.73
CA TYR A 40 3.14 10.82 3.72
C TYR A 40 4.09 11.99 3.97
N ALA A 41 5.40 11.74 4.01
CA ALA A 41 6.39 12.79 4.18
C ALA A 41 6.42 13.78 3.01
N ASP A 42 6.11 13.34 1.79
CA ASP A 42 6.09 14.17 0.57
C ASP A 42 4.80 14.99 0.43
N GLY A 43 3.64 14.41 0.78
CA GLY A 43 2.34 15.04 0.49
C GLY A 43 1.24 14.83 1.52
N GLY A 44 1.57 14.35 2.71
CA GLY A 44 0.63 14.16 3.83
C GLY A 44 -0.48 13.15 3.55
N SER A 45 -1.59 13.31 4.26
CA SER A 45 -2.75 12.41 4.18
C SER A 45 -3.38 12.41 2.79
N ASP A 46 -3.43 13.55 2.11
CA ASP A 46 -3.97 13.66 0.75
C ASP A 46 -3.19 12.79 -0.25
N ALA A 47 -1.86 12.74 -0.13
CA ALA A 47 -1.03 11.89 -0.98
C ALA A 47 -1.27 10.40 -0.69
N LEU A 48 -1.34 10.00 0.58
CA LEU A 48 -1.68 8.64 0.96
C LEU A 48 -3.08 8.22 0.47
N GLU A 49 -4.08 9.10 0.53
CA GLU A 49 -5.44 8.81 0.06
C GLU A 49 -5.48 8.61 -1.45
N ASN A 50 -4.81 9.48 -2.20
CA ASN A 50 -4.67 9.34 -3.65
C ASN A 50 -4.01 8.00 -4.02
N PHE A 51 -2.93 7.61 -3.34
CA PHE A 51 -2.27 6.32 -3.57
C PHE A 51 -3.15 5.14 -3.20
N SER A 52 -3.85 5.21 -2.07
CA SER A 52 -4.79 4.18 -1.64
C SER A 52 -5.87 3.92 -2.68
N PHE A 53 -6.39 4.98 -3.30
CA PHE A 53 -7.38 4.87 -4.38
C PHE A 53 -6.79 4.22 -5.64
N VAL A 54 -5.60 4.64 -6.06
CA VAL A 54 -4.91 4.06 -7.23
C VAL A 54 -4.64 2.57 -7.02
N LEU A 55 -4.06 2.20 -5.88
CA LEU A 55 -3.77 0.81 -5.52
C LEU A 55 -5.03 -0.05 -5.49
N LYS A 56 -6.10 0.46 -4.88
CA LYS A 56 -7.39 -0.23 -4.83
C LYS A 56 -7.92 -0.52 -6.23
N ASN A 57 -7.91 0.46 -7.13
CA ASN A 57 -8.40 0.25 -8.48
C ASN A 57 -7.52 -0.71 -9.27
N ARG A 58 -6.20 -0.50 -9.28
CA ARG A 58 -5.28 -1.32 -10.08
C ARG A 58 -5.25 -2.77 -9.62
N ILE A 59 -5.04 -3.02 -8.33
CA ILE A 59 -4.96 -4.40 -7.79
C ILE A 59 -6.29 -5.13 -7.96
N THR A 60 -7.43 -4.46 -7.72
CA THR A 60 -8.74 -5.09 -7.93
C THR A 60 -8.95 -5.47 -9.40
N GLN A 61 -8.50 -4.62 -10.34
CA GLN A 61 -8.61 -4.92 -11.78
C GLN A 61 -7.62 -5.99 -12.25
N GLU A 62 -6.41 -6.04 -11.67
CA GLU A 62 -5.34 -6.94 -12.10
C GLU A 62 -5.51 -8.36 -11.56
N ILE A 63 -5.94 -8.51 -10.30
CA ILE A 63 -5.98 -9.82 -9.63
C ILE A 63 -7.31 -10.14 -8.93
N GLU A 64 -8.33 -9.29 -9.09
CA GLU A 64 -9.68 -9.46 -8.51
C GLU A 64 -9.70 -9.63 -6.98
N LYS A 65 -8.69 -9.08 -6.28
CA LYS A 65 -8.59 -9.09 -4.81
C LYS A 65 -8.68 -7.67 -4.25
N ASP A 66 -9.23 -7.57 -3.04
CA ASP A 66 -9.34 -6.32 -2.29
C ASP A 66 -8.03 -6.05 -1.50
N PRO A 67 -7.30 -4.96 -1.80
CA PRO A 67 -6.08 -4.60 -1.06
C PRO A 67 -6.35 -3.85 0.25
N SER A 68 -7.61 -3.59 0.62
CA SER A 68 -7.98 -2.85 1.84
C SER A 68 -7.28 -3.37 3.12
N PRO A 69 -7.06 -4.68 3.34
CA PRO A 69 -6.33 -5.17 4.52
C PRO A 69 -4.87 -4.69 4.60
N LEU A 70 -4.21 -4.49 3.46
CA LEU A 70 -2.84 -4.00 3.40
C LEU A 70 -2.79 -2.48 3.51
N LEU A 71 -3.79 -1.77 3.00
CA LEU A 71 -3.92 -0.31 3.20
C LEU A 71 -4.12 0.04 4.67
N SER A 72 -4.74 -0.85 5.46
CA SER A 72 -4.87 -0.67 6.91
C SER A 72 -3.52 -0.60 7.65
N LEU A 73 -2.42 -1.06 7.04
CA LEU A 73 -1.07 -0.89 7.58
C LEU A 73 -0.66 0.60 7.68
N TRP A 74 -1.31 1.48 6.93
CA TRP A 74 -1.04 2.91 6.93
C TRP A 74 -1.85 3.71 7.95
N HIS A 75 -2.81 3.10 8.65
CA HIS A 75 -3.66 3.80 9.63
C HIS A 75 -2.88 4.43 10.80
N GLY A 76 -1.63 4.00 11.03
CA GLY A 76 -0.75 4.57 12.05
C GLY A 76 0.22 5.65 11.54
N LEU A 77 0.18 5.99 10.25
CA LEU A 77 1.13 6.94 9.64
C LEU A 77 0.69 8.40 9.75
N ALA A 78 -0.62 8.67 9.87
CA ALA A 78 -1.17 10.01 9.99
C ALA A 78 -2.20 10.06 11.13
N ASP A 79 -2.11 11.07 12.01
CA ASP A 79 -3.06 11.28 13.11
C ASP A 79 -4.51 11.56 12.62
N ASP A 80 -4.64 12.02 11.37
CA ASP A 80 -5.89 12.41 10.70
C ASP A 80 -6.39 11.39 9.66
N TRP A 81 -5.75 10.23 9.53
CA TRP A 81 -6.20 9.18 8.61
C TRP A 81 -7.60 8.66 9.00
N PRO A 82 -8.54 8.49 8.04
CA PRO A 82 -9.86 7.93 8.36
C PRO A 82 -9.70 6.51 8.92
N ARG A 83 -10.13 6.34 10.18
CA ARG A 83 -10.18 5.04 10.88
C ARG A 83 -11.28 4.14 10.35
#